data_AF-A0A6M8HV08-F1
#
_entry.id   AF-A0A6M8HV08-F1
#
_cell.length_a   1.000
_cell.length_b   1.000
_cell.length_c   1.000
_cell.angle_alpha   90.00
_cell.angle_beta   90.00
_cell.angle_gamma   90.00
#
_symmetry.space_group_name_H-M   'P 1'
#
loop_
_entity.id
_entity.type
_entity.pdbx_description
1 polymer ?
#
loop_
_entity_poly.entity_id
_entity_poly.type
_entity_poly.pdbx_seq_one_letter_code
_entity_poly.pdbx_strand_id
1 'polypeptide(L)'
;MKIRLQRLQRLLAVLGVVTVPIASAMAPDVVRLSVDPEGLEKIDAFVSGHLGTFLFDSGIGVSGITRVFSGSIGCKPWGIIYRIPF
;
A
#
# COMPACT_ATOMS: atom_id res chain seq x y z
N MET A 1 2.65 -39.44 -49.84
CA MET A 1 2.83 -39.33 -48.37
C MET A 1 3.32 -37.95 -47.88
N LYS A 2 3.51 -36.92 -48.73
CA LYS A 2 3.99 -35.59 -48.30
C LYS A 2 2.88 -34.59 -47.94
N ILE A 3 1.69 -34.72 -48.55
CA ILE A 3 0.55 -33.79 -48.39
C ILE A 3 -0.10 -33.88 -47.00
N ARG A 4 -0.10 -35.07 -46.36
CA ARG A 4 -0.67 -35.25 -45.01
C ARG A 4 0.18 -34.61 -43.91
N LEU A 5 1.50 -34.56 -44.10
CA LEU A 5 2.44 -33.99 -43.13
C LEU A 5 2.34 -32.45 -43.06
N GLN A 6 2.14 -31.80 -44.21
CA GLN A 6 1.94 -30.34 -44.29
C GLN A 6 0.62 -29.87 -43.66
N ARG A 7 -0.44 -30.68 -43.75
CA ARG A 7 -1.72 -30.37 -43.08
C ARG A 7 -1.63 -30.49 -41.56
N LEU A 8 -0.87 -31.47 -41.06
CA LEU A 8 -0.65 -31.67 -39.64
C LEU A 8 0.18 -30.51 -39.03
N GLN A 9 1.20 -30.05 -39.75
CA GLN A 9 2.00 -28.88 -39.33
C GLN A 9 1.20 -27.59 -39.28
N ARG A 10 0.26 -27.37 -40.22
CA ARG A 10 -0.65 -26.21 -40.18
C ARG A 10 -1.64 -26.27 -39.03
N LEU A 11 -2.14 -27.47 -38.68
CA LEU A 11 -3.02 -27.67 -37.52
C LEU A 11 -2.30 -27.41 -36.19
N LEU A 12 -1.05 -27.87 -36.07
CA LEU A 12 -0.20 -27.59 -34.89
C LEU A 12 0.14 -26.10 -34.74
N ALA A 13 0.30 -25.37 -35.85
CA ALA A 13 0.57 -23.93 -35.82
C ALA A 13 -0.64 -23.09 -35.34
N VAL A 14 -1.88 -23.55 -35.57
CA VAL A 14 -3.10 -22.87 -35.07
C VAL A 14 -3.37 -23.20 -33.60
N LEU A 15 -2.93 -24.38 -33.12
CA LEU A 15 -3.10 -24.79 -31.72
C LEU A 15 -2.08 -24.15 -30.76
N GLY A 16 -1.07 -23.46 -31.30
CA GLY A 16 -0.16 -22.59 -30.55
C GLY A 16 -0.81 -21.27 -30.13
N VAL A 17 -2.08 -21.32 -29.69
CA VAL A 17 -2.76 -20.21 -29.03
C VAL A 17 -1.91 -19.86 -27.81
N VAL A 18 -1.24 -18.71 -27.92
CA VAL A 18 -0.41 -18.10 -26.90
C VAL A 18 -1.23 -18.06 -25.60
N THR A 19 -0.89 -18.93 -24.67
CA THR A 19 -1.33 -18.83 -23.28
C THR A 19 -0.60 -17.65 -22.67
N VAL A 20 -1.09 -16.43 -22.94
CA VAL A 20 -0.65 -15.24 -22.21
C VAL A 20 -1.11 -15.47 -20.76
N PRO A 21 -0.21 -15.61 -19.79
CA PRO A 21 -0.63 -15.64 -18.40
C PRO A 21 -1.28 -14.28 -18.13
N ILE A 22 -2.59 -14.30 -17.86
CA ILE A 22 -3.29 -13.14 -17.32
C ILE A 22 -2.65 -12.93 -15.95
N ALA A 23 -1.77 -11.93 -15.85
CA ALA A 23 -1.26 -11.49 -14.57
C ALA A 23 -2.47 -11.13 -13.71
N SER A 24 -2.76 -11.95 -12.70
CA SER A 24 -3.80 -11.66 -11.74
C SER A 24 -3.36 -10.40 -10.99
N ALA A 25 -4.06 -9.29 -11.22
CA ALA A 25 -3.85 -8.09 -10.44
C ALA A 25 -4.18 -8.44 -8.98
N MET A 26 -3.15 -8.52 -8.13
CA MET A 26 -3.38 -8.62 -6.70
C MET A 26 -4.26 -7.45 -6.27
N ALA A 27 -5.39 -7.74 -5.64
CA ALA A 27 -6.24 -6.71 -5.09
C ALA A 27 -5.40 -5.81 -4.15
N PRO A 28 -5.64 -4.48 -4.15
CA PRO A 28 -4.96 -3.61 -3.20
C PRO A 28 -5.24 -4.11 -1.78
N ASP A 29 -4.19 -4.17 -0.97
CA ASP A 29 -4.38 -4.42 0.45
C ASP A 29 -5.08 -3.19 1.07
N VAL A 30 -6.28 -3.41 1.60
CA VAL A 30 -7.11 -2.32 2.13
C VAL A 30 -6.85 -2.18 3.62
N VAL A 31 -6.17 -1.10 3.98
CA VAL A 31 -5.94 -0.74 5.37
C VAL A 31 -7.20 -0.08 5.93
N ARG A 32 -7.83 -0.71 6.93
CA ARG A 32 -9.03 -0.17 7.57
C ARG A 32 -8.67 0.79 8.69
N LEU A 33 -9.26 1.98 8.64
CA LEU A 33 -9.21 2.93 9.74
C LEU A 33 -10.20 2.50 10.84
N SER A 34 -9.85 2.80 12.08
CA SER A 34 -10.77 2.71 13.22
C SER A 34 -11.23 4.11 13.62
N VAL A 35 -12.32 4.22 14.36
CA VAL A 35 -12.84 5.51 14.83
C VAL A 35 -12.66 5.56 16.34
N ASP A 36 -12.17 6.68 16.86
CA ASP A 36 -12.05 6.90 18.30
C ASP A 36 -13.38 7.36 18.93
N PRO A 37 -13.47 7.49 20.27
CA PRO A 37 -14.70 7.94 20.92
C PRO A 37 -15.17 9.35 20.55
N GLU A 38 -14.28 10.18 20.00
CA GLU A 38 -14.56 11.55 19.56
C GLU A 38 -14.99 11.61 18.08
N GLY A 39 -15.02 10.46 17.40
CA GLY A 39 -15.43 10.35 15.99
C GLY A 39 -14.28 10.56 15.00
N LEU A 40 -13.02 10.58 15.47
CA LEU A 40 -11.87 10.78 14.61
C LEU A 40 -11.36 9.45 14.05
N GLU A 41 -11.06 9.44 12.76
CA GLU A 41 -10.46 8.29 12.09
C GLU A 41 -8.99 8.16 12.49
N LYS A 42 -8.58 6.94 12.84
CA LYS A 42 -7.24 6.62 13.29
C LYS A 42 -6.74 5.28 12.79
N ILE A 43 -5.43 5.12 12.82
CA ILE A 43 -4.74 3.88 12.51
C ILE A 43 -3.62 3.61 13.52
N ASP A 44 -3.48 2.35 13.90
CA ASP A 44 -2.30 1.88 14.63
C ASP A 44 -1.24 1.40 13.63
N ALA A 45 -0.03 1.95 13.71
CA ALA A 45 1.05 1.64 12.78
C ALA A 45 2.40 1.56 13.49
N PHE A 46 3.30 0.74 12.95
CA PHE A 46 4.69 0.68 13.38
C PHE A 46 5.55 1.66 12.58
N VAL A 47 6.26 2.55 13.27
CA VAL A 47 7.27 3.43 12.68
C VAL A 47 8.59 3.18 13.38
N SER A 48 9.63 2.79 12.63
CA SER A 48 10.94 2.45 13.19
C SER A 48 10.86 1.44 14.36
N GLY A 49 9.99 0.43 14.23
CA GLY A 49 9.77 -0.59 15.26
C GLY A 49 8.91 -0.16 16.46
N HIS A 50 8.39 1.06 16.47
CA HIS A 50 7.55 1.59 17.56
C HIS A 50 6.10 1.67 17.12
N LEU A 51 5.20 1.05 17.90
CA LEU A 51 3.76 1.16 17.68
C LEU A 51 3.27 2.55 18.09
N GLY A 52 2.51 3.20 17.23
CA GLY A 52 1.83 4.46 17.51
C GLY A 52 0.43 4.50 16.91
N THR A 53 -0.42 5.33 17.50
CA THR A 53 -1.75 5.65 16.98
C THR A 53 -1.69 7.00 16.27
N PHE A 54 -2.13 7.02 15.02
CA PHE A 54 -2.10 8.19 14.16
C PHE A 54 -3.51 8.56 13.73
N LEU A 55 -3.85 9.84 13.83
CA LEU A 55 -5.07 10.36 13.24
C LEU A 55 -4.92 10.42 11.73
N PHE A 56 -5.96 10.00 11.02
CA PHE A 56 -6.06 10.19 9.59
C PHE A 56 -6.58 11.60 9.32
N ASP A 57 -5.80 12.39 8.59
CA ASP A 57 -6.14 13.75 8.21
C ASP A 57 -5.93 13.88 6.69
N SER A 58 -7.03 13.98 5.94
CA SER A 58 -7.00 14.12 4.49
C SER A 58 -6.57 15.51 4.01
N GLY A 59 -6.54 16.50 4.90
CA GLY A 59 -6.22 17.90 4.59
C GLY A 59 -4.76 18.26 4.79
N ILE A 60 -4.00 17.45 5.53
CA ILE A 60 -2.61 17.75 5.86
C ILE A 60 -1.66 17.04 4.88
N GLY A 61 -0.95 17.82 4.07
CA GLY A 61 0.09 17.29 3.17
C GLY A 61 1.35 16.79 3.90
N VAL A 62 1.34 16.77 5.24
CA VAL A 62 2.46 16.39 6.11
C VAL A 62 1.96 15.63 7.34
N SER A 63 2.68 14.59 7.77
CA SER A 63 2.33 13.87 9.00
C SER A 63 2.79 14.64 10.24
N GLY A 64 1.87 14.95 11.15
CA GLY A 64 2.19 15.45 12.49
C GLY A 64 2.46 14.30 13.45
N ILE A 65 3.51 14.41 14.28
CA ILE A 65 3.78 13.46 15.35
C ILE A 65 3.98 14.19 16.68
N THR A 66 3.57 13.56 17.78
CA THR A 66 3.77 14.13 19.11
C THR A 66 5.26 14.15 19.47
N ARG A 67 5.65 15.07 20.36
CA ARG A 67 7.04 15.12 20.88
C ARG A 67 7.43 13.82 21.58
N VAL A 68 6.49 13.18 22.25
CA VAL A 68 6.72 11.90 22.94
C VAL A 68 7.06 10.81 21.91
N PHE A 69 6.26 10.72 20.83
CA PHE A 69 6.49 9.72 19.79
C PHE A 69 7.79 10.01 19.02
N SER A 70 8.08 11.28 18.67
CA SER A 70 9.32 11.63 17.97
C SER A 70 10.57 11.25 18.79
N GLY A 71 10.54 11.47 20.11
CA GLY A 71 11.60 11.00 21.01
C GLY A 71 11.79 9.48 20.98
N SER A 72 10.70 8.71 20.93
CA SER A 72 10.77 7.23 20.92
C SER A 72 11.43 6.67 19.67
N ILE A 73 11.22 7.31 18.51
CA ILE A 73 11.84 6.90 17.24
C ILE A 73 13.22 7.53 17.01
N GLY A 74 13.80 8.19 18.02
CA GLY A 74 15.09 8.88 17.93
C GLY A 74 15.08 10.13 17.03
N CYS A 75 13.90 10.61 16.64
CA CYS A 75 13.75 11.82 15.85
C CYS A 75 13.99 13.04 16.76
N LYS A 76 14.99 13.84 16.39
CA LYS A 76 15.25 15.15 17.01
C LYS A 76 14.54 16.20 16.16
N PRO A 77 13.38 16.73 16.60
CA PRO A 77 12.67 17.75 15.84
C PRO A 77 13.57 18.97 15.66
N TRP A 78 13.71 19.42 14.42
CA TRP A 78 14.46 20.61 14.05
C TRP A 78 13.44 21.66 13.57
N GLY A 79 13.13 22.64 14.40
CA GLY A 79 12.10 23.64 14.11
C GLY A 79 11.40 24.18 15.35
N ILE A 80 10.64 25.28 15.19
CA ILE A 80 9.89 25.90 16.27
C ILE A 80 8.66 25.03 16.59
N ILE A 81 8.59 24.54 17.82
CA ILE A 81 7.42 23.85 18.34
C ILE A 81 6.47 24.93 18.87
N TYR A 82 5.45 25.26 18.09
CA TYR A 82 4.40 26.16 18.56
C TYR A 82 3.48 25.40 19.51
N ARG A 83 3.30 25.94 20.72
CA ARG A 83 2.20 25.52 21.59
C ARG A 83 0.94 26.16 21.00
N ILE A 84 0.03 25.36 20.46
CA ILE A 84 -1.30 25.85 20.09
C ILE A 84 -2.10 25.90 21.40
N PRO A 85 -2.49 27.09 21.89
CA PRO A 85 -3.38 27.18 23.04
C PRO A 85 -4.78 26.75 22.57
N PHE A 86 -5.29 25.68 23.14
CA PHE A 86 -6.71 25.36 23.13
C PHE A 86 -7.29 25.76 24.48
#